data_AF-T1GDZ2-F1
#
_entry.id   AF-T1GDZ2-F1
#
_cell.length_a   1.000
_cell.length_b   1.000
_cell.length_c   1.000
_cell.angle_alpha   90.00
_cell.angle_beta   90.00
_cell.angle_gamma   90.00
#
_symmetry.space_group_name_H-M   'P 1'
#
loop_
_entity.id
_entity.type
_entity.pdbx_description
1 polymer ?
#
loop_
_entity_poly.entity_id
_entity_poly.type
_entity_poly.pdbx_seq_one_letter_code
_entity_poly.pdbx_strand_id
1 'polypeptide(L)'
;MKIFLLVALFIGIASSVHLPLKTTKKHDLIEGDMIIPPEIKEILRNKDSRNGVTDLWLRWPQATIYYQFDGVSDSNKDLVVESLAKVEEVTCLKFKQGANSDGNYVRVTDNEEGCWSYVGYLHEAGQQLNLGDGCEYKVQ
;
A
#
# COMPACT_ATOMS: atom_id res chain seq x y z
N MET A 1 55.40 -9.46 45.80
CA MET A 1 56.10 -10.40 44.91
C MET A 1 55.17 -11.57 44.59
N LYS A 2 54.55 -11.52 43.40
CA LYS A 2 54.16 -12.63 42.50
C LYS A 2 53.04 -12.13 41.58
N ILE A 3 53.50 -11.71 40.42
CA ILE A 3 52.76 -11.31 39.23
C ILE A 3 52.05 -12.55 38.67
N PHE A 4 50.74 -12.46 38.45
CA PHE A 4 50.05 -13.33 37.50
C PHE A 4 49.50 -12.45 36.38
N LEU A 5 50.30 -12.36 35.32
CA LEU A 5 49.89 -11.91 34.00
C LEU A 5 48.85 -12.90 33.47
N LEU A 6 47.58 -12.50 33.48
CA LEU A 6 46.57 -13.09 32.61
C LEU A 6 46.37 -12.12 31.45
N VAL A 7 47.07 -12.40 30.36
CA VAL A 7 46.81 -11.78 29.06
C VAL A 7 45.47 -12.35 28.58
N ALA A 8 44.38 -11.66 28.88
CA ALA A 8 43.14 -11.88 28.15
C ALA A 8 43.31 -11.20 26.79
N LEU A 9 43.53 -12.01 25.76
CA LEU A 9 43.41 -11.59 24.37
C LEU A 9 41.99 -11.03 24.20
N PHE A 10 41.86 -9.71 24.10
CA PHE A 10 40.64 -9.10 23.57
C PHE A 10 40.60 -9.45 22.07
N ILE A 11 40.13 -10.65 21.76
CA ILE A 11 39.60 -10.95 20.42
C ILE A 11 38.37 -10.08 20.32
N GLY A 12 38.53 -8.92 19.69
CA GLY A 12 37.44 -8.08 19.28
C GLY A 12 36.55 -8.86 18.33
N ILE A 13 35.56 -9.57 18.88
CA ILE A 13 34.34 -9.82 18.14
C ILE A 13 33.62 -8.47 18.11
N ALA A 14 33.94 -7.68 17.07
CA ALA A 14 32.95 -6.82 16.47
C ALA A 14 31.84 -7.74 15.96
N SER A 15 31.02 -8.25 16.88
CA SER A 15 29.70 -8.69 16.53
C SER A 15 29.07 -7.46 15.93
N SER A 16 28.99 -7.42 14.61
CA SER A 16 27.99 -6.62 13.95
C SER A 16 26.69 -7.06 14.61
N VAL A 17 26.27 -6.34 15.64
CA VAL A 17 24.85 -6.22 15.95
C VAL A 17 24.35 -5.56 14.69
N HIS A 18 24.06 -6.39 13.70
CA HIS A 18 23.18 -6.01 12.62
C HIS A 18 21.88 -5.82 13.37
N LEU A 19 21.69 -4.60 13.87
CA LEU A 19 20.40 -4.12 14.28
C LEU A 19 19.56 -4.47 13.06
N PRO A 20 18.61 -5.41 13.13
CA PRO A 20 17.72 -5.56 12.01
C PRO A 20 17.16 -4.16 11.84
N LEU A 21 17.38 -3.57 10.66
CA LEU A 21 16.58 -2.43 10.24
C LEU A 21 15.17 -2.93 10.46
N LYS A 22 14.58 -2.51 11.58
CA LYS A 22 13.19 -2.72 11.86
C LYS A 22 12.53 -1.78 10.88
N THR A 23 12.45 -2.22 9.63
CA THR A 23 11.49 -1.71 8.69
C THR A 23 10.19 -1.90 9.47
N THR A 24 9.65 -0.79 9.94
CA THR A 24 8.35 -0.78 10.54
C THR A 24 7.43 -1.17 9.40
N LYS A 25 7.19 -2.47 9.20
CA LYS A 25 6.12 -2.95 8.33
C LYS A 25 4.85 -2.35 8.89
N LYS A 26 4.45 -1.21 8.32
CA LYS A 26 3.30 -0.41 8.74
C LYS A 26 2.00 -1.20 8.50
N HIS A 27 2.02 -2.10 7.52
CA HIS A 27 0.93 -2.99 7.16
C HIS A 27 1.43 -4.40 6.82
N ASP A 28 0.67 -5.42 7.21
CA ASP A 28 0.86 -6.80 6.74
C ASP A 28 0.26 -6.94 5.35
N LEU A 29 1.13 -6.85 4.33
CA LEU A 29 0.73 -7.00 2.94
C LEU A 29 0.34 -8.45 2.64
N ILE A 30 -0.86 -8.62 2.10
CA ILE A 30 -1.42 -9.86 1.57
C ILE A 30 -1.04 -9.96 0.10
N GLU A 31 -0.57 -11.14 -0.33
CA GLU A 31 -0.07 -11.40 -1.71
C GLU A 31 1.05 -10.46 -2.20
N GLY A 32 1.56 -9.58 -1.34
CA GLY A 32 2.69 -8.69 -1.60
C GLY A 32 2.33 -7.22 -1.77
N ASP A 33 1.09 -6.90 -2.11
CA ASP A 33 0.64 -5.55 -2.52
C ASP A 33 -0.78 -5.18 -2.05
N MET A 34 -1.46 -6.06 -1.31
CA MET A 34 -2.82 -5.80 -0.83
C MET A 34 -2.87 -5.58 0.68
N ILE A 35 -3.70 -4.64 1.10
CA ILE A 35 -4.06 -4.45 2.52
C ILE A 35 -5.54 -4.79 2.68
N ILE A 36 -5.83 -5.70 3.61
CA ILE A 36 -7.19 -6.04 4.02
C ILE A 36 -7.33 -5.71 5.51
N PRO A 37 -8.08 -4.66 5.88
CA PRO A 37 -8.29 -4.32 7.28
C PRO A 37 -8.93 -5.49 8.05
N PRO A 38 -8.59 -5.70 9.33
CA PRO A 38 -9.12 -6.82 10.12
C PRO A 38 -10.65 -6.93 10.10
N GLU A 39 -11.35 -5.81 10.13
CA GLU A 39 -12.81 -5.72 10.04
C GLU A 39 -13.35 -6.24 8.70
N ILE A 40 -12.68 -5.92 7.59
CA ILE A 40 -13.02 -6.42 6.27
C ILE A 40 -12.67 -7.90 6.15
N LYS A 41 -11.56 -8.33 6.74
CA LYS A 41 -11.12 -9.73 6.74
C LYS A 41 -12.17 -10.66 7.36
N GLU A 42 -12.87 -10.21 8.40
CA GLU A 42 -13.96 -11.00 9.00
C GLU A 42 -15.18 -11.10 8.08
N ILE A 43 -15.55 -10.02 7.37
CA ILE A 43 -16.61 -10.02 6.35
C ILE A 43 -16.29 -11.03 5.22
N LEU A 44 -15.01 -11.17 4.89
CA LEU A 44 -14.53 -12.04 3.83
C LEU A 44 -14.28 -13.49 4.27
N ARG A 45 -14.22 -13.79 5.58
CA ARG A 45 -13.76 -15.09 6.12
C ARG A 45 -14.53 -16.31 5.59
N ASN A 46 -15.80 -16.14 5.25
CA ASN A 46 -16.69 -17.22 4.80
C ASN A 46 -17.10 -17.09 3.32
N LYS A 47 -16.44 -16.20 2.56
CA LYS A 47 -16.71 -16.04 1.12
C LYS A 47 -15.75 -16.92 0.32
N ASP A 48 -16.21 -17.37 -0.85
CA ASP A 48 -15.55 -18.35 -1.72
C ASP A 48 -14.02 -18.17 -1.83
N SER A 49 -13.29 -19.26 -2.03
CA SER A 49 -11.81 -19.32 -2.18
C SER A 49 -11.22 -18.55 -3.39
N ARG A 50 -11.97 -17.65 -4.01
CA ARG A 50 -11.57 -16.89 -5.21
C ARG A 50 -11.00 -15.53 -4.78
N ASN A 51 -10.02 -15.02 -5.53
CA ASN A 51 -9.32 -13.76 -5.25
C ASN A 51 -10.15 -12.50 -5.57
N GLY A 52 -11.49 -12.58 -5.51
CA GLY A 52 -12.40 -11.50 -5.87
C GLY A 52 -13.42 -11.23 -4.77
N VAL A 53 -13.44 -9.99 -4.28
CA VAL A 53 -14.43 -9.55 -3.29
C VAL A 53 -15.80 -9.39 -3.96
N THR A 54 -16.78 -10.19 -3.52
CA THR A 54 -18.15 -10.15 -4.05
C THR A 54 -19.11 -9.33 -3.19
N ASP A 55 -18.69 -8.91 -1.99
CA ASP A 55 -19.51 -8.09 -1.10
C ASP A 55 -19.86 -6.74 -1.74
N LEU A 56 -21.16 -6.41 -1.76
CA LEU A 56 -21.64 -5.14 -2.31
C LEU A 56 -21.24 -3.94 -1.43
N TRP A 57 -21.06 -4.16 -0.13
CA TRP A 57 -20.63 -3.13 0.81
C TRP A 57 -19.22 -2.61 0.49
N LEU A 58 -18.38 -3.46 -0.11
CA LEU A 58 -16.99 -3.14 -0.46
C LEU A 58 -16.85 -2.58 -1.88
N ARG A 59 -17.96 -2.35 -2.59
CA ARG A 59 -17.95 -1.77 -3.93
C ARG A 59 -18.07 -0.25 -3.87
N TRP A 60 -17.38 0.40 -4.78
CA TRP A 60 -17.50 1.84 -5.00
C TRP A 60 -18.92 2.20 -5.47
N PRO A 61 -19.63 3.10 -4.77
CA PRO A 61 -20.98 3.50 -5.14
C PRO A 61 -21.05 4.05 -6.56
N GLN A 62 -22.10 3.68 -7.31
CA GLN A 62 -22.36 4.17 -8.67
C GLN A 62 -21.18 3.95 -9.64
N ALA A 63 -20.35 2.93 -9.38
CA ALA A 63 -19.13 2.65 -10.12
C ALA A 63 -18.17 3.86 -10.22
N THR A 64 -18.25 4.80 -9.26
CA THR A 64 -17.45 6.03 -9.29
C THR A 64 -16.42 6.02 -8.17
N ILE A 65 -15.16 6.16 -8.53
CA ILE A 65 -14.02 6.24 -7.63
C ILE A 65 -13.53 7.68 -7.61
N TYR A 66 -13.56 8.28 -6.42
CA TYR A 66 -13.00 9.62 -6.21
C TYR A 66 -11.53 9.50 -5.82
N TYR A 67 -10.67 10.38 -6.31
CA TYR A 67 -9.25 10.35 -5.99
C TYR A 67 -8.63 11.74 -5.82
N GLN A 68 -7.55 11.82 -5.04
CA GLN A 68 -6.73 13.01 -4.87
C GLN A 68 -5.26 12.61 -4.83
N PHE A 69 -4.39 13.47 -5.36
CA PHE A 69 -2.94 13.29 -5.28
C PHE A 69 -2.41 13.99 -4.02
N ASP A 70 -1.54 13.30 -3.29
CA ASP A 70 -0.83 13.84 -2.13
C ASP A 70 0.66 13.53 -2.27
N GLY A 71 1.47 14.58 -2.46
CA GLY A 71 2.92 14.46 -2.62
C GLY A 71 3.41 13.90 -3.95
N VAL A 72 2.52 13.51 -4.87
CA VAL A 72 2.88 12.78 -6.10
C VAL A 72 3.60 13.66 -7.14
N SER A 73 4.65 13.12 -7.76
CA SER A 73 5.35 13.78 -8.87
C SER A 73 4.45 13.99 -10.10
N ASP A 74 4.69 15.05 -10.88
CA ASP A 74 3.83 15.36 -12.02
C ASP A 74 3.84 14.26 -13.11
N SER A 75 5.00 13.62 -13.33
CA SER A 75 5.10 12.46 -14.21
C SER A 75 4.24 11.28 -13.73
N ASN A 76 4.19 11.03 -12.42
CA ASN A 76 3.37 9.96 -11.86
C ASN A 76 1.88 10.32 -11.88
N LYS A 77 1.52 11.59 -11.69
CA LYS A 77 0.14 12.05 -11.89
C LYS A 77 -0.34 11.78 -13.31
N ASP A 78 0.46 12.15 -14.31
CA ASP A 78 0.11 11.93 -15.72
C ASP A 78 -0.05 10.43 -16.01
N LEU A 79 0.86 9.59 -15.49
CA LEU A 79 0.77 8.14 -15.62
C LEU A 79 -0.51 7.57 -15.00
N VAL A 80 -0.87 8.02 -13.79
CA VAL A 80 -2.10 7.62 -13.11
C VAL A 80 -3.31 8.04 -13.93
N VAL A 81 -3.40 9.30 -14.36
CA VAL A 81 -4.53 9.81 -15.15
C VAL A 81 -4.70 9.03 -16.46
N GLU A 82 -3.60 8.75 -17.18
CA GLU A 82 -3.63 7.92 -18.38
C GLU A 82 -4.13 6.50 -18.09
N SER A 83 -3.66 5.89 -17.00
CA SER A 83 -4.05 4.54 -16.60
C SER A 83 -5.53 4.46 -16.20
N LEU A 84 -6.04 5.46 -15.49
CA LEU A 84 -7.45 5.57 -15.15
C LEU A 84 -8.32 5.67 -16.41
N ALA A 85 -7.92 6.47 -17.40
CA ALA A 85 -8.63 6.60 -18.67
C ALA A 85 -8.73 5.26 -19.43
N LYS A 86 -7.66 4.45 -19.45
CA LYS A 86 -7.68 3.09 -20.02
C LYS A 86 -8.67 2.17 -19.32
N VAL A 87 -8.80 2.28 -17.99
CA VAL A 87 -9.79 1.52 -17.22
C VAL A 87 -11.22 1.96 -17.59
N GLU A 88 -11.46 3.27 -17.75
CA GLU A 88 -12.78 3.78 -18.18
C GLU A 88 -13.17 3.35 -19.60
N GLU A 89 -12.20 3.08 -20.47
CA GLU A 89 -12.45 2.66 -21.86
C GLU A 89 -13.08 1.27 -21.94
N VAL A 90 -12.69 0.36 -21.06
CA VAL A 90 -13.08 -1.07 -21.11
C VAL A 90 -14.00 -1.50 -19.96
N THR A 91 -14.34 -0.58 -19.05
CA THR A 91 -15.22 -0.86 -17.90
C THR A 91 -16.30 0.22 -17.72
N CYS A 92 -17.27 -0.04 -16.85
CA CYS A 92 -18.25 0.98 -16.47
C CYS A 92 -17.76 1.92 -15.37
N LEU A 93 -16.52 1.76 -14.89
CA LEU A 93 -15.96 2.60 -13.83
C LEU A 93 -15.82 4.05 -14.31
N LYS A 94 -15.93 4.97 -13.35
CA LYS A 94 -15.70 6.39 -13.52
C LYS A 94 -14.73 6.88 -12.46
N PHE A 95 -13.80 7.75 -12.84
CA PHE A 95 -12.83 8.34 -11.93
C PHE A 95 -13.03 9.86 -11.87
N LYS A 96 -13.14 10.40 -10.67
CA LYS A 96 -13.34 11.84 -10.46
C LYS A 96 -12.32 12.38 -9.47
N GLN A 97 -11.63 13.44 -9.85
CA GLN A 97 -10.72 14.11 -8.92
C GLN A 97 -11.53 14.85 -7.85
N GLY A 98 -11.14 14.71 -6.58
CA GLY A 98 -11.82 15.31 -5.43
C GLY A 98 -12.31 14.26 -4.43
N ALA A 99 -13.39 14.57 -3.72
CA ALA A 99 -14.04 13.66 -2.79
C ALA A 99 -15.53 13.52 -3.13
N ASN A 100 -16.14 12.40 -2.72
CA ASN A 100 -17.58 12.22 -2.85
C ASN A 100 -18.35 13.08 -1.80
N SER A 101 -19.68 13.00 -1.80
CA SER A 101 -20.53 13.74 -0.85
C SER A 101 -20.24 13.45 0.62
N ASP A 102 -19.71 12.26 0.91
CA ASP A 102 -19.40 11.78 2.27
C ASP A 102 -17.94 12.08 2.66
N GLY A 103 -17.17 12.73 1.78
CA GLY A 103 -15.76 13.04 2.00
C GLY A 103 -14.80 11.90 1.71
N ASN A 104 -15.28 10.79 1.13
CA ASN A 104 -14.48 9.61 0.84
C ASN A 104 -13.79 9.70 -0.53
N TYR A 105 -12.54 9.26 -0.58
CA TYR A 105 -11.70 9.25 -1.78
C TYR A 105 -10.46 8.39 -1.58
N VAL A 106 -9.85 7.97 -2.69
CA VAL A 106 -8.52 7.37 -2.74
C VAL A 106 -7.47 8.47 -2.68
N ARG A 107 -6.58 8.43 -1.69
CA ARG A 107 -5.41 9.30 -1.61
C ARG A 107 -4.23 8.61 -2.28
N VAL A 108 -3.84 9.10 -3.44
CA VAL A 108 -2.70 8.59 -4.21
C VAL A 108 -1.42 9.23 -3.68
N THR A 109 -0.45 8.42 -3.31
CA THR A 109 0.87 8.82 -2.78
C THR A 109 1.99 8.08 -3.51
N ASP A 110 3.21 8.61 -3.48
CA ASP A 110 4.43 7.96 -3.99
C ASP A 110 5.60 8.05 -2.99
N ASN A 111 5.30 8.32 -1.72
CA ASN A 111 6.27 8.64 -0.68
C ASN A 111 6.65 7.46 0.23
N GLU A 112 6.04 6.29 0.07
CA GLU A 112 6.42 5.05 0.75
C GLU A 112 6.97 4.03 -0.24
N GLU A 113 7.77 3.06 0.23
CA GLU A 113 8.33 2.02 -0.63
C GLU A 113 7.24 1.06 -1.15
N GLY A 114 7.35 0.68 -2.43
CA GLY A 114 6.56 -0.38 -3.06
C GLY A 114 5.16 0.05 -3.53
N CYS A 115 4.50 -0.87 -4.22
CA CYS A 115 3.16 -0.67 -4.77
C CYS A 115 2.16 -1.40 -3.90
N TRP A 116 1.18 -0.69 -3.35
CA TRP A 116 0.15 -1.34 -2.56
C TRP A 116 -1.12 -0.51 -2.44
N SER A 117 -2.23 -1.20 -2.17
CA SER A 117 -3.54 -0.59 -1.98
C SER A 117 -4.38 -1.38 -1.00
N TYR A 118 -5.40 -0.73 -0.46
CA TYR A 118 -6.49 -1.44 0.22
C TYR A 118 -7.42 -2.12 -0.80
N VAL A 119 -7.99 -3.25 -0.40
CA VAL A 119 -8.97 -3.98 -1.23
C VAL A 119 -10.38 -3.44 -0.99
N GLY A 120 -11.00 -2.87 -2.03
CA GLY A 120 -12.38 -2.40 -2.02
C GLY A 120 -12.56 -0.95 -1.54
N TYR A 121 -13.81 -0.60 -1.23
CA TYR A 121 -14.22 0.69 -0.70
C TYR A 121 -14.32 0.64 0.83
N LEU A 122 -13.47 1.39 1.54
CA LEU A 122 -13.40 1.39 3.00
C LEU A 122 -14.36 2.37 3.70
N HIS A 123 -15.12 3.17 2.94
CA HIS A 123 -16.02 4.20 3.49
C HIS A 123 -15.30 5.26 4.34
N GLU A 124 -14.06 5.61 3.98
CA GLU A 124 -13.26 6.60 4.70
C GLU A 124 -12.65 7.67 3.79
N ALA A 125 -12.27 8.79 4.40
CA ALA A 125 -11.55 9.86 3.74
C ALA A 125 -10.06 9.51 3.60
N GLY A 126 -9.56 9.54 2.37
CA GLY A 126 -8.14 9.40 2.09
C GLY A 126 -7.59 7.98 2.27
N GLN A 127 -8.36 6.96 1.87
CA GLN A 127 -7.89 5.58 1.75
C GLN A 127 -6.66 5.56 0.83
N GLN A 128 -5.50 5.14 1.34
CA GLN A 128 -4.24 5.32 0.64
C GLN A 128 -4.04 4.28 -0.49
N LEU A 129 -3.59 4.78 -1.64
CA LEU A 129 -2.98 4.00 -2.72
C LEU A 129 -1.54 4.49 -2.85
N ASN A 130 -0.57 3.61 -2.62
CA ASN A 130 0.84 3.97 -2.73
C ASN A 130 1.44 3.42 -4.02
N LEU A 131 2.05 4.32 -4.78
CA LEU A 131 2.75 4.07 -6.04
C LEU A 131 4.17 4.64 -5.91
N GLY A 132 4.95 4.08 -4.97
CA GLY A 132 6.34 4.50 -4.76
C GLY A 132 7.30 3.97 -5.83
N ASP A 133 8.60 4.07 -5.52
CA ASP A 133 9.67 3.68 -6.43
C ASP A 133 9.46 2.26 -7.01
N GLY A 134 9.43 2.18 -8.34
CA GLY A 134 9.26 0.93 -9.08
C GLY A 134 7.82 0.64 -9.52
N CYS A 135 6.87 1.51 -9.20
CA CYS A 135 5.48 1.41 -9.64
C CYS A 135 5.21 2.18 -10.95
N GLU A 136 6.19 2.94 -11.46
CA GLU A 136 6.04 3.86 -12.58
C GLU A 136 6.21 3.19 -13.96
N TYR A 137 5.38 2.19 -14.28
CA TYR A 137 5.45 1.52 -15.58
C TYR A 137 4.11 1.55 -16.33
N LYS A 138 4.18 1.68 -17.65
CA LYS A 138 3.03 1.50 -18.54
C LYS A 138 2.95 0.02 -18.93
N VAL A 139 1.81 -0.61 -18.66
CA VAL A 139 1.51 -1.92 -19.27
C VAL A 139 1.25 -1.68 -20.76
N GLN A 140 2.06 -2.32 -21.61
CA GLN A 140 1.93 -2.29 -23.08
C GLN A 140 0.80 -3.18 -23.57
#